data_AF-A0A5S3PRY0-F1
#
_entry.id   AF-A0A5S3PRY0-F1
#
_cell.length_a   1.000
_cell.length_b   1.000
_cell.length_c   1.000
_cell.angle_alpha   90.00
_cell.angle_beta   90.00
_cell.angle_gamma   90.00
#
_symmetry.space_group_name_H-M   'P 1'
#
loop_
_entity.id
_entity.type
_entity.pdbx_description
1 polymer ?
#
loop_
_entity_poly.entity_id
_entity_poly.type
_entity_poly.pdbx_seq_one_letter_code
_entity_poly.pdbx_strand_id
1 'polypeptide(L)'
;MSTSLITTLSEKDLIELRSAKKKMEEIGWAMKGLNRIGGVLETGIDKLPQKQQKWLQQLAHKVLHTVVKANLKTMKKGKTKAAPSNRTYKALVTSSGIVGGAFGATAFAVDLTVATKFMMRSIMDIARSEGEDLSSYDTQLACLQVLALGGKSKHDDNLDTGYYATRVALSSAVKNATSYASKHGMGAVLQGSNNTLMKLIGAIASRFSIQVSEKFVAQAIPVIGAAGGGSVNLAFINHFQNMAKAHFTIRRLERKYGEAMIKGAYEGLEING
;
A
#
# COMPACT_ATOMS: atom_id res chain seq x y z
N MET A 1 24.97 -0.25 24.37
CA MET A 1 25.89 -0.94 23.44
C MET A 1 25.35 -0.92 22.01
N SER A 2 24.96 0.24 21.47
CA SER A 2 24.17 0.30 20.21
C SER A 2 24.86 1.06 19.06
N THR A 3 26.09 1.54 19.27
CA THR A 3 26.80 2.42 18.33
C THR A 3 27.67 1.68 17.30
N SER A 4 27.81 0.35 17.41
CA SER A 4 28.77 -0.43 16.62
C SER A 4 28.24 -0.97 15.28
N LEU A 5 26.95 -0.84 14.97
CA LEU A 5 26.34 -1.39 13.74
C LEU A 5 26.15 -0.36 12.60
N ILE A 6 26.45 0.93 12.85
CA ILE A 6 26.22 2.02 11.89
C ILE A 6 27.39 2.16 10.89
N THR A 7 28.51 1.46 11.10
CA THR A 7 29.77 1.70 10.39
C THR A 7 29.87 1.10 8.97
N THR A 8 28.83 0.47 8.42
CA THR A 8 28.89 -0.21 7.09
C THR A 8 27.91 0.31 6.03
N LEU A 9 26.96 1.19 6.37
CA LEU A 9 26.09 1.83 5.37
C LEU A 9 26.74 3.13 4.88
N SER A 10 26.70 3.39 3.57
CA SER A 10 27.06 4.72 3.06
C SER A 10 26.12 5.78 3.64
N GLU A 11 26.61 7.00 3.88
CA GLU A 11 25.79 8.10 4.41
C GLU A 11 24.54 8.35 3.55
N LYS A 12 24.69 8.28 2.23
CA LYS A 12 23.58 8.40 1.28
C LYS A 12 22.51 7.34 1.53
N ASP A 13 22.91 6.08 1.68
CA ASP A 13 21.96 4.97 1.89
C ASP A 13 21.30 5.05 3.29
N LEU A 14 22.01 5.55 4.30
CA LEU A 14 21.44 5.83 5.62
C LEU A 14 20.39 6.94 5.57
N ILE A 15 20.65 8.02 4.81
CA ILE A 15 19.67 9.10 4.58
C ILE A 15 18.43 8.56 3.85
N GLU A 16 18.62 7.72 2.83
CA GLU A 16 17.51 7.08 2.11
C GLU A 16 16.71 6.15 3.04
N LEU A 17 17.37 5.36 3.88
CA LEU A 17 16.73 4.48 4.86
C LEU A 17 15.94 5.28 5.91
N ARG A 18 16.52 6.36 6.43
CA ARG A 18 15.82 7.27 7.35
C ARG A 18 14.61 7.92 6.70
N SER A 19 14.74 8.35 5.44
CA SER A 19 13.62 8.89 4.67
C SER A 19 12.52 7.84 4.44
N ALA A 20 12.88 6.59 4.17
CA ALA A 20 11.95 5.49 4.05
C ALA A 20 11.23 5.22 5.37
N LYS A 21 11.96 5.17 6.49
CA LYS A 21 11.40 5.04 7.85
C LYS A 21 10.41 6.17 8.16
N LYS A 22 10.81 7.43 7.94
CA LYS A 22 9.93 8.61 8.09
C LYS A 22 8.66 8.49 7.25
N LYS A 23 8.78 8.14 5.96
CA LYS A 23 7.62 7.95 5.08
C LYS A 23 6.68 6.84 5.54
N MET A 24 7.18 5.77 6.18
CA MET A 24 6.38 4.65 6.68
C MET A 24 5.67 4.93 7.99
N GLU A 25 6.36 5.61 8.92
CA GLU A 25 5.84 5.85 10.26
C GLU A 25 5.05 7.14 10.36
N GLU A 26 5.40 8.14 9.55
CA GLU A 26 4.60 9.34 9.40
C GLU A 26 3.47 9.12 8.40
N ILE A 27 2.26 9.14 8.94
CA ILE A 27 1.05 9.34 8.15
C ILE A 27 1.27 10.55 7.23
N GLY A 28 1.13 10.34 5.91
CA GLY A 28 1.34 11.39 4.91
C GLY A 28 0.55 12.64 5.29
N TRP A 29 1.15 13.82 5.11
CA TRP A 29 0.61 15.14 5.47
C TRP A 29 -0.90 15.33 5.21
N ALA A 30 -1.44 14.75 4.13
CA ALA A 30 -2.85 14.81 3.79
C ALA A 30 -3.77 14.06 4.78
N MET A 31 -3.34 12.92 5.31
CA MET A 31 -4.02 12.19 6.38
C MET A 31 -3.77 12.83 7.76
N LYS A 32 -2.64 13.51 7.99
CA LYS A 32 -2.44 14.36 9.20
C LYS A 32 -3.41 15.55 9.23
N GLY A 33 -3.72 16.14 8.07
CA GLY A 33 -4.75 17.19 7.92
C GLY A 33 -6.17 16.66 8.21
N LEU A 34 -6.48 15.45 7.75
CA LEU A 34 -7.71 14.74 8.10
C LEU A 34 -7.76 14.37 9.59
N ASN A 35 -6.63 13.98 10.20
CA ASN A 35 -6.53 13.68 11.64
C ASN A 35 -6.55 14.93 12.55
N ARG A 36 -6.35 16.16 12.04
CA ARG A 36 -6.67 17.37 12.81
C ARG A 36 -8.18 17.56 12.97
N ILE A 37 -8.97 16.88 12.13
CA ILE A 37 -10.41 16.62 12.31
C ILE A 37 -10.58 15.28 13.06
N GLY A 38 -9.68 14.99 14.01
CA GLY A 38 -9.37 13.65 14.51
C GLY A 38 -10.50 12.92 15.23
N GLY A 39 -11.53 13.62 15.67
CA GLY A 39 -12.72 12.97 16.24
C GLY A 39 -13.63 12.33 15.19
N VAL A 40 -13.61 12.77 13.93
CA VAL A 40 -14.67 12.44 12.95
C VAL A 40 -14.43 11.13 12.21
N LEU A 41 -13.17 10.77 11.94
CA LEU A 41 -12.85 9.51 11.26
C LEU A 41 -12.93 8.30 12.20
N GLU A 42 -12.33 8.41 13.40
CA GLU A 42 -12.37 7.35 14.41
C GLU A 42 -13.83 7.08 14.85
N THR A 43 -14.60 8.11 15.21
CA THR A 43 -16.02 7.92 15.55
C THR A 43 -16.90 7.57 14.35
N GLY A 44 -16.50 7.93 13.13
CA GLY A 44 -17.27 7.67 11.92
C GLY A 44 -17.30 6.19 11.54
N ILE A 45 -16.17 5.49 11.65
CA ILE A 45 -16.08 4.05 11.34
C ILE A 45 -16.86 3.22 12.36
N ASP A 46 -16.70 3.51 13.66
CA ASP A 46 -17.38 2.79 14.74
C ASP A 46 -18.90 2.99 14.70
N LYS A 47 -19.37 4.10 14.12
CA LYS A 47 -20.80 4.40 13.91
C LYS A 47 -21.38 3.80 12.63
N LEU A 48 -20.57 3.21 11.75
CA LEU A 48 -21.09 2.54 10.56
C LEU A 48 -21.90 1.30 10.96
N PRO A 49 -23.15 1.14 10.49
CA PRO A 49 -23.90 -0.09 10.65
C PRO A 49 -23.09 -1.32 10.20
N GLN A 50 -23.21 -2.45 10.91
CA GLN A 50 -22.49 -3.69 10.60
C GLN A 50 -22.65 -4.14 9.13
N LYS A 51 -23.80 -3.87 8.51
CA LYS A 51 -24.06 -4.16 7.09
C LYS A 51 -23.11 -3.39 6.17
N GLN A 52 -22.82 -2.13 6.49
CA GLN A 52 -21.92 -1.27 5.72
C GLN A 52 -20.46 -1.68 5.93
N GLN A 53 -20.06 -2.00 7.16
CA GLN A 53 -18.72 -2.53 7.46
C GLN A 53 -18.45 -3.84 6.67
N LYS A 54 -19.40 -4.80 6.72
CA LYS A 54 -19.31 -6.04 5.94
C LYS A 54 -19.24 -5.78 4.43
N TRP A 55 -20.04 -4.83 3.93
CA TRP A 55 -20.01 -4.44 2.52
C TRP A 55 -18.67 -3.84 2.10
N LEU A 56 -18.08 -2.96 2.92
CA LEU A 56 -16.75 -2.36 2.67
C LEU A 56 -15.65 -3.43 2.66
N GLN A 57 -15.71 -4.40 3.58
CA GLN A 57 -14.79 -5.54 3.59
C GLN A 57 -14.88 -6.39 2.32
N GLN A 58 -16.11 -6.72 1.89
CA GLN A 58 -16.35 -7.48 0.65
C GLN A 58 -15.91 -6.70 -0.59
N LEU A 59 -16.17 -5.38 -0.60
CA LEU A 59 -15.77 -4.49 -1.68
C LEU A 59 -14.24 -4.43 -1.79
N ALA A 60 -13.53 -4.24 -0.68
CA ALA A 60 -12.07 -4.24 -0.65
C ALA A 60 -11.49 -5.54 -1.21
N HIS A 61 -12.04 -6.69 -0.81
CA HIS A 61 -11.62 -8.00 -1.32
C HIS A 61 -11.86 -8.12 -2.83
N LYS A 62 -13.05 -7.74 -3.31
CA LYS A 62 -13.42 -7.79 -4.73
C LYS A 62 -12.56 -6.86 -5.58
N VAL A 63 -12.31 -5.64 -5.12
CA VAL A 63 -11.46 -4.66 -5.79
C VAL A 63 -10.04 -5.20 -5.89
N LEU A 64 -9.47 -5.68 -4.77
CA LEU A 64 -8.12 -6.21 -4.75
C LEU A 64 -7.99 -7.40 -5.71
N HIS A 65 -8.88 -8.38 -5.62
CA HIS A 65 -8.89 -9.53 -6.53
C HIS A 65 -8.96 -9.10 -8.01
N THR A 66 -9.87 -8.17 -8.35
CA THR A 66 -10.06 -7.67 -9.72
C THR A 66 -8.82 -6.93 -10.23
N VAL A 67 -8.28 -6.03 -9.42
CA VAL A 67 -7.14 -5.19 -9.78
C VAL A 67 -5.85 -6.00 -9.86
N VAL A 68 -5.63 -6.94 -8.95
CA VAL A 68 -4.53 -7.92 -9.00
C VAL A 68 -4.59 -8.68 -10.31
N LYS A 69 -5.73 -9.30 -10.63
CA LYS A 69 -5.91 -10.06 -11.87
C LYS A 69 -5.70 -9.20 -13.11
N ALA A 70 -6.25 -7.99 -13.13
CA ALA A 70 -6.13 -7.08 -14.26
C ALA A 70 -4.70 -6.56 -14.46
N ASN A 71 -4.00 -6.20 -13.37
CA ASN A 71 -2.62 -5.72 -13.46
C ASN A 71 -1.66 -6.83 -13.86
N LEU A 72 -1.79 -8.02 -13.25
CA LEU A 72 -0.97 -9.18 -13.61
C LEU A 72 -1.15 -9.60 -15.08
N LYS A 73 -2.37 -9.48 -15.62
CA LYS A 73 -2.64 -9.74 -17.04
C LYS A 73 -2.07 -8.67 -17.98
N THR A 74 -2.09 -7.40 -17.58
CA THR A 74 -1.76 -6.25 -18.46
C THR A 74 -0.37 -5.68 -18.25
N MET A 75 0.45 -6.35 -17.44
CA MET A 75 1.79 -5.88 -17.08
C MET A 75 2.75 -6.02 -18.27
N LYS A 76 3.30 -4.89 -18.71
CA LYS A 76 4.36 -4.87 -19.71
C LYS A 76 5.68 -5.27 -19.05
N LYS A 77 6.33 -6.30 -19.58
CA LYS A 77 7.68 -6.72 -19.20
C LYS A 77 8.67 -5.72 -19.81
N GLY A 78 9.27 -4.85 -19.00
CA GLY A 78 10.19 -3.82 -19.50
C GLY A 78 11.36 -3.58 -18.56
N LYS A 79 12.59 -3.71 -19.08
CA LYS A 79 13.86 -3.49 -18.38
C LYS A 79 14.38 -2.05 -18.52
N THR A 80 13.56 -1.03 -18.27
CA THR A 80 14.04 0.36 -18.33
C THR A 80 13.89 1.05 -16.99
N LYS A 81 15.03 1.44 -16.39
CA LYS A 81 15.10 2.34 -15.24
C LYS A 81 14.72 3.76 -15.66
N ALA A 82 13.45 3.94 -16.03
CA ALA A 82 12.89 5.25 -16.28
C ALA A 82 12.31 5.82 -14.98
N ALA A 83 12.43 7.14 -14.79
CA ALA A 83 11.82 7.84 -13.67
C ALA A 83 10.31 7.55 -13.63
N PRO A 84 9.72 7.36 -12.44
CA PRO A 84 8.32 7.02 -12.33
C PRO A 84 7.43 8.23 -12.66
N SER A 85 6.34 8.01 -13.39
CA SER A 85 5.36 9.01 -13.80
C SER A 85 4.43 9.42 -12.65
N ASN A 86 5.00 9.75 -11.49
CA ASN A 86 4.28 10.03 -10.24
C ASN A 86 3.22 11.12 -10.42
N ARG A 87 3.52 12.18 -11.18
CA ARG A 87 2.59 13.29 -11.45
C ARG A 87 1.41 12.85 -12.31
N THR A 88 1.64 12.02 -13.32
CA THR A 88 0.58 11.49 -14.19
C THR A 88 -0.39 10.60 -13.42
N TYR A 89 0.13 9.65 -12.61
CA TYR A 89 -0.75 8.81 -11.78
C TYR A 89 -1.50 9.61 -10.72
N LYS A 90 -0.85 10.61 -10.12
CA LYS A 90 -1.50 11.53 -9.19
C LYS A 90 -2.64 12.29 -9.87
N ALA A 91 -2.42 12.81 -11.08
CA ALA A 91 -3.47 13.46 -11.86
C ALA A 91 -4.63 12.51 -12.18
N LEU A 92 -4.34 11.29 -12.70
CA LEU A 92 -5.35 10.29 -13.05
C LEU A 92 -6.22 9.85 -11.86
N VAL A 93 -5.60 9.60 -10.70
CA VAL A 93 -6.33 9.20 -9.48
C VAL A 93 -7.12 10.37 -8.90
N THR A 94 -6.54 11.57 -8.91
CA THR A 94 -7.25 12.78 -8.44
C THR A 94 -8.47 13.05 -9.32
N SER A 95 -8.33 12.95 -10.66
CA SER A 95 -9.42 13.14 -11.59
C SER A 95 -10.47 12.04 -11.53
N SER A 96 -10.10 10.78 -11.22
CA SER A 96 -11.09 9.70 -11.07
C SER A 96 -12.02 9.91 -9.88
N GLY A 97 -11.59 10.69 -8.88
CA GLY A 97 -12.38 11.01 -7.69
C GLY A 97 -13.51 12.02 -7.92
N ILE A 98 -13.52 12.69 -9.08
CA ILE A 98 -14.51 13.73 -9.41
C ILE A 98 -15.89 13.11 -9.73
N VAL A 99 -15.95 11.83 -10.13
CA VAL A 99 -17.21 11.13 -10.45
C VAL A 99 -17.86 10.48 -9.21
N GLY A 100 -17.15 10.39 -8.08
CA GLY A 100 -17.57 9.56 -6.93
C GLY A 100 -18.16 10.29 -5.72
N GLY A 101 -18.14 11.63 -5.67
CA GLY A 101 -18.32 12.38 -4.42
C GLY A 101 -19.72 12.41 -3.81
N ALA A 102 -20.79 12.07 -4.56
CA ALA A 102 -22.18 12.24 -4.08
C ALA A 102 -23.18 11.14 -4.50
N PHE A 103 -22.77 10.09 -5.21
CA PHE A 103 -23.70 9.14 -5.87
C PHE A 103 -23.87 7.79 -5.16
N GLY A 104 -23.47 7.69 -3.89
CA GLY A 104 -23.68 6.50 -3.05
C GLY A 104 -22.75 5.31 -3.32
N ALA A 105 -23.11 4.15 -2.76
CA ALA A 105 -22.26 2.95 -2.67
C ALA A 105 -21.71 2.45 -4.02
N THR A 106 -22.48 2.54 -5.10
CA THR A 106 -22.06 2.10 -6.44
C THR A 106 -20.97 3.01 -7.01
N ALA A 107 -21.12 4.33 -6.88
CA ALA A 107 -20.13 5.28 -7.36
C ALA A 107 -18.82 5.17 -6.57
N PHE A 108 -18.91 4.95 -5.25
CA PHE A 108 -17.76 4.63 -4.42
C PHE A 108 -17.04 3.37 -4.88
N ALA A 109 -17.77 2.28 -5.19
CA ALA A 109 -17.18 1.05 -5.68
C ALA A 109 -16.42 1.23 -7.01
N VAL A 110 -16.98 2.03 -7.93
CA VAL A 110 -16.33 2.37 -9.21
C VAL A 110 -15.09 3.23 -8.97
N ASP A 111 -15.19 4.32 -8.20
CA ASP A 111 -14.05 5.18 -7.86
C ASP A 111 -12.93 4.37 -7.21
N LEU A 112 -13.26 3.56 -6.21
CA LEU A 112 -12.30 2.72 -5.51
C LEU A 112 -11.60 1.75 -6.47
N THR A 113 -12.34 1.12 -7.39
CA THR A 113 -11.77 0.18 -8.37
C THR A 113 -10.81 0.88 -9.31
N VAL A 114 -11.21 2.03 -9.86
CA VAL A 114 -10.41 2.80 -10.83
C VAL A 114 -9.18 3.39 -10.15
N ALA A 115 -9.35 4.04 -8.99
CA ALA A 115 -8.26 4.58 -8.19
C ALA A 115 -7.26 3.49 -7.83
N THR A 116 -7.72 2.32 -7.34
CA THR A 116 -6.84 1.21 -6.95
C THR A 116 -6.07 0.64 -8.13
N LYS A 117 -6.70 0.56 -9.32
CA LYS A 117 -6.00 0.17 -10.55
C LYS A 117 -4.84 1.11 -10.89
N PHE A 118 -5.06 2.43 -10.82
CA PHE A 118 -4.01 3.41 -11.10
C PHE A 118 -2.96 3.51 -9.98
N MET A 119 -3.36 3.38 -8.71
CA MET A 119 -2.44 3.30 -7.58
C MET A 119 -1.50 2.10 -7.74
N MET A 120 -2.03 0.92 -8.04
CA MET A 120 -1.21 -0.26 -8.32
C MET A 120 -0.24 -0.05 -9.49
N ARG A 121 -0.68 0.65 -10.56
CA ARG A 121 0.23 1.02 -11.66
C ARG A 121 1.34 1.96 -11.19
N SER A 122 1.01 2.94 -10.35
CA SER A 122 2.01 3.82 -9.75
C SER A 122 2.99 3.06 -8.85
N ILE A 123 2.51 2.10 -8.06
CA ILE A 123 3.34 1.26 -7.18
C ILE A 123 4.34 0.44 -8.02
N MET A 124 3.87 -0.20 -9.09
CA MET A 124 4.73 -0.95 -10.01
C MET A 124 5.75 -0.06 -10.71
N ASP A 125 5.36 1.15 -11.10
CA ASP A 125 6.26 2.11 -11.75
C ASP A 125 7.37 2.57 -10.80
N ILE A 126 7.03 2.77 -9.51
CA ILE A 126 7.99 3.04 -8.44
C ILE A 126 8.92 1.83 -8.22
N ALA A 127 8.37 0.62 -8.13
CA ALA A 127 9.15 -0.62 -7.98
C ALA A 127 10.23 -0.73 -9.09
N ARG A 128 9.82 -0.51 -10.35
CA ARG A 128 10.73 -0.50 -11.50
C ARG A 128 11.81 0.58 -11.35
N SER A 129 11.45 1.76 -10.88
CA SER A 129 12.42 2.86 -10.70
C SER A 129 13.47 2.57 -9.62
N GLU A 130 13.12 1.78 -8.60
CA GLU A 130 14.06 1.28 -7.57
C GLU A 130 14.82 0.01 -8.02
N GLY A 131 14.64 -0.39 -9.29
CA GLY A 131 15.37 -1.49 -9.91
C GLY A 131 14.77 -2.88 -9.70
N GLU A 132 13.52 -2.99 -9.27
CA GLU A 132 12.82 -4.27 -9.24
C GLU A 132 12.51 -4.78 -10.66
N ASP A 133 12.57 -6.10 -10.85
CA ASP A 133 12.13 -6.74 -12.07
C ASP A 133 10.63 -7.05 -11.99
N LEU A 134 9.81 -6.28 -12.72
CA LEU A 134 8.36 -6.50 -12.76
C LEU A 134 7.98 -7.87 -13.32
N SER A 135 8.84 -8.55 -14.08
CA SER A 135 8.56 -9.90 -14.56
C SER A 135 8.62 -10.97 -13.47
N SER A 136 9.28 -10.66 -12.33
CA SER A 136 9.37 -11.54 -11.18
C SER A 136 8.07 -11.56 -10.39
N TYR A 137 7.64 -12.77 -10.02
CA TYR A 137 6.49 -12.98 -9.14
C TYR A 137 6.72 -12.38 -7.75
N ASP A 138 7.96 -12.39 -7.25
CA ASP A 138 8.30 -11.76 -5.98
C ASP A 138 8.02 -10.26 -6.01
N THR A 139 8.46 -9.56 -7.06
CA THR A 139 8.20 -8.12 -7.26
C THR A 139 6.71 -7.82 -7.37
N GLN A 140 5.97 -8.65 -8.12
CA GLN A 140 4.54 -8.45 -8.31
C GLN A 140 3.78 -8.58 -6.99
N LEU A 141 4.13 -9.59 -6.18
CA LEU A 141 3.54 -9.77 -4.85
C LEU A 141 3.99 -8.68 -3.87
N ALA A 142 5.24 -8.21 -3.95
CA ALA A 142 5.70 -7.06 -3.18
C ALA A 142 4.93 -5.77 -3.52
N CYS A 143 4.56 -5.57 -4.79
CA CYS A 143 3.66 -4.46 -5.16
C CYS A 143 2.28 -4.59 -4.51
N LEU A 144 1.77 -5.80 -4.31
CA LEU A 144 0.51 -6.02 -3.59
C LEU A 144 0.68 -5.78 -2.09
N GLN A 145 1.82 -6.19 -1.51
CA GLN A 145 2.12 -5.97 -0.10
C GLN A 145 2.03 -4.48 0.25
N VAL A 146 2.43 -3.57 -0.64
CA VAL A 146 2.30 -2.11 -0.43
C VAL A 146 0.88 -1.68 -0.06
N LEU A 147 -0.16 -2.38 -0.54
CA LEU A 147 -1.55 -2.07 -0.16
C LEU A 147 -1.89 -2.43 1.30
N ALA A 148 -1.11 -3.30 1.91
CA ALA A 148 -1.23 -3.71 3.32
C ALA A 148 -0.25 -2.96 4.24
N LEU A 149 0.79 -2.34 3.68
CA LEU A 149 1.77 -1.53 4.39
C LEU A 149 1.19 -0.12 4.56
N GLY A 150 0.50 0.15 5.68
CA GLY A 150 -0.08 1.48 5.91
C GLY A 150 -1.29 1.54 6.84
N GLY A 151 -1.74 0.43 7.43
CA GLY A 151 -2.80 0.42 8.44
C GLY A 151 -2.22 0.34 9.84
N LYS A 152 -2.22 1.45 10.59
CA LYS A 152 -2.16 1.37 12.05
C LYS A 152 -3.57 1.04 12.51
N SER A 153 -3.86 -0.22 12.82
CA SER A 153 -5.09 -0.54 13.57
C SER A 153 -4.80 -0.26 15.03
N LYS A 154 -5.44 0.76 15.61
CA LYS A 154 -5.43 0.99 17.07
C LYS A 154 -6.21 -0.08 17.86
N HIS A 155 -6.78 -1.09 17.20
CA HIS A 155 -7.55 -2.13 17.88
C HIS A 155 -6.70 -3.27 18.48
N ASP A 156 -5.37 -3.12 18.49
CA ASP A 156 -4.46 -3.93 19.32
C ASP A 156 -3.38 -2.99 19.87
N ASP A 157 -3.64 -2.41 21.04
CA ASP A 157 -2.73 -1.51 21.79
C ASP A 157 -1.42 -2.18 22.27
N ASN A 158 -1.08 -3.37 21.77
CA ASN A 158 0.07 -4.13 22.26
C ASN A 158 0.83 -4.95 21.20
N LEU A 159 0.53 -4.77 19.91
CA LEU A 159 1.30 -5.39 18.83
C LEU A 159 2.09 -4.32 18.10
N ASP A 160 3.41 -4.46 18.07
CA ASP A 160 4.33 -3.70 17.23
C ASP A 160 3.84 -3.74 15.77
N THR A 161 3.00 -2.78 15.38
CA THR A 161 2.39 -2.67 14.04
C THR A 161 3.34 -2.01 13.04
N GLY A 162 4.64 -2.19 13.27
CA GLY A 162 5.70 -1.66 12.42
C GLY A 162 5.70 -2.26 11.01
N TYR A 163 6.38 -1.56 10.11
CA TYR A 163 6.61 -2.02 8.74
C TYR A 163 7.13 -3.47 8.69
N TYR A 164 8.19 -3.78 9.45
CA TYR A 164 8.79 -5.10 9.46
C TYR A 164 7.88 -6.18 10.06
N ALA A 165 7.06 -5.88 11.07
CA ALA A 165 6.09 -6.82 11.61
C ALA A 165 5.03 -7.21 10.57
N THR A 166 4.49 -6.21 9.85
CA THR A 166 3.53 -6.45 8.76
C THR A 166 4.18 -7.24 7.61
N ARG A 167 5.42 -6.89 7.26
CA ARG A 167 6.17 -7.58 6.22
C ARG A 167 6.46 -9.04 6.58
N VAL A 168 6.82 -9.32 7.84
CA VAL A 168 7.04 -10.68 8.36
C VAL A 168 5.72 -11.47 8.34
N ALA A 169 4.62 -10.89 8.82
CA ALA A 169 3.31 -11.54 8.82
C ALA A 169 2.85 -11.98 7.41
N LEU A 170 3.20 -11.21 6.38
CA LEU A 170 2.88 -11.50 4.99
C LEU A 170 3.93 -12.37 4.26
N SER A 171 5.14 -12.52 4.83
CA SER A 171 6.28 -13.14 4.14
C SER A 171 6.00 -14.59 3.74
N SER A 172 5.43 -15.40 4.65
CA SER A 172 5.08 -16.80 4.39
C SER A 172 4.04 -16.94 3.27
N ALA A 173 3.02 -16.09 3.28
CA ALA A 173 1.99 -16.08 2.25
C ALA A 173 2.55 -15.68 0.88
N VAL A 174 3.44 -14.69 0.84
CA VAL A 174 4.15 -14.29 -0.39
C VAL A 174 5.09 -15.38 -0.87
N LYS A 175 5.92 -15.97 -0.01
CA LYS A 175 6.85 -17.05 -0.37
C LYS A 175 6.11 -18.23 -0.98
N ASN A 176 5.02 -18.67 -0.34
CA ASN A 176 4.22 -19.79 -0.85
C ASN A 176 3.55 -19.44 -2.19
N ALA A 177 3.03 -18.21 -2.35
CA ALA A 177 2.44 -17.76 -3.60
C ALA A 177 3.48 -17.66 -4.73
N THR A 178 4.68 -17.15 -4.45
CA THR A 178 5.82 -17.11 -5.39
C THR A 178 6.22 -18.53 -5.81
N SER A 179 6.42 -19.45 -4.85
CA SER A 179 6.80 -20.84 -5.16
C SER A 179 5.76 -21.53 -6.04
N TYR A 180 4.47 -21.28 -5.79
CA TYR A 180 3.41 -21.83 -6.62
C TYR A 180 3.38 -21.21 -8.02
N ALA A 181 3.50 -19.88 -8.12
CA ALA A 181 3.55 -19.16 -9.39
C ALA A 181 4.73 -19.59 -10.26
N SER A 182 5.90 -19.82 -9.66
CA SER A 182 7.08 -20.33 -10.37
C SER A 182 6.88 -21.73 -10.96
N LYS A 183 6.06 -22.58 -10.32
CA LYS A 183 5.79 -23.94 -10.78
C LYS A 183 4.65 -24.05 -11.79
N HIS A 184 3.62 -23.21 -11.66
CA HIS A 184 2.36 -23.35 -12.43
C HIS A 184 2.04 -22.14 -13.32
N GLY A 185 2.86 -21.09 -13.26
CA GLY A 185 2.63 -19.82 -13.95
C GLY A 185 1.55 -18.96 -13.28
N MET A 186 1.66 -17.63 -13.43
CA MET A 186 0.71 -16.68 -12.82
C MET A 186 -0.75 -16.89 -13.29
N GLY A 187 -0.94 -17.42 -14.50
CA GLY A 187 -2.26 -17.74 -15.05
C GLY A 187 -3.02 -18.80 -14.25
N ALA A 188 -2.34 -19.83 -13.72
CA ALA A 188 -2.94 -20.84 -12.86
C ALA A 188 -3.21 -20.31 -11.45
N VAL A 189 -2.37 -19.39 -10.96
CA VAL A 189 -2.57 -18.73 -9.65
C VAL A 189 -3.82 -17.83 -9.67
N LEU A 190 -4.07 -17.17 -10.80
CA LEU A 190 -5.21 -16.26 -11.00
C LEU A 190 -6.55 -16.93 -11.29
N GLN A 191 -6.55 -18.24 -11.53
CA GLN A 191 -7.78 -19.02 -11.75
C GLN A 191 -8.47 -19.43 -10.44
N GLY A 192 -7.90 -19.06 -9.28
CA GLY A 192 -8.56 -19.21 -7.97
C GLY A 192 -8.50 -20.62 -7.38
N SER A 193 -7.86 -21.58 -8.06
CA SER A 193 -7.76 -22.97 -7.60
C SER A 193 -6.74 -23.19 -6.47
N ASN A 194 -5.91 -22.19 -6.14
CA ASN A 194 -4.95 -22.29 -5.02
C ASN A 194 -5.33 -21.37 -3.85
N ASN A 195 -5.58 -22.00 -2.71
CA ASN A 195 -5.84 -21.37 -1.42
C ASN A 195 -4.75 -20.35 -1.00
N THR A 196 -3.52 -20.50 -1.49
CA THR A 196 -2.37 -19.69 -1.06
C THR A 196 -2.42 -18.23 -1.51
N LEU A 197 -2.69 -17.95 -2.80
CA LEU A 197 -2.85 -16.57 -3.26
C LEU A 197 -4.10 -15.93 -2.65
N MET A 198 -5.17 -16.72 -2.48
CA MET A 198 -6.39 -16.24 -1.82
C MET A 198 -6.15 -15.88 -0.36
N LYS A 199 -5.32 -16.64 0.37
CA LYS A 199 -4.86 -16.29 1.73
C LYS A 199 -4.07 -14.99 1.76
N LEU A 200 -3.13 -14.80 0.82
CA LEU A 200 -2.38 -13.54 0.71
C LEU A 200 -3.30 -12.36 0.39
N ILE A 201 -4.17 -12.50 -0.61
CA ILE A 201 -5.16 -11.48 -0.98
C ILE A 201 -6.10 -11.21 0.20
N GLY A 202 -6.52 -12.24 0.95
CA GLY A 202 -7.32 -12.10 2.16
C GLY A 202 -6.62 -11.28 3.24
N ALA A 203 -5.34 -11.58 3.52
CA ALA A 203 -4.54 -10.85 4.49
C ALA A 203 -4.25 -9.40 4.08
N ILE A 204 -4.09 -9.14 2.77
CA ILE A 204 -3.95 -7.78 2.25
C ILE A 204 -5.30 -7.07 2.30
N ALA A 205 -6.39 -7.74 1.91
CA ALA A 205 -7.73 -7.18 1.88
C ALA A 205 -8.23 -6.79 3.27
N SER A 206 -7.90 -7.55 4.32
CA SER A 206 -8.27 -7.19 5.69
C SER A 206 -7.66 -5.85 6.09
N ARG A 207 -6.37 -5.65 5.82
CA ARG A 207 -5.71 -4.36 6.07
C ARG A 207 -6.23 -3.27 5.14
N PHE A 208 -6.35 -3.57 3.84
CA PHE A 208 -6.86 -2.66 2.83
C PHE A 208 -8.27 -2.14 3.15
N SER A 209 -9.13 -3.00 3.72
CA SER A 209 -10.49 -2.62 4.09
C SER A 209 -10.56 -1.53 5.16
N ILE A 210 -9.52 -1.38 5.98
CA ILE A 210 -9.42 -0.30 6.96
C ILE A 210 -9.27 1.04 6.23
N GLN A 211 -8.30 1.16 5.31
CA GLN A 211 -8.12 2.41 4.55
C GLN A 211 -9.30 2.68 3.61
N VAL A 212 -9.94 1.62 3.07
CA VAL A 212 -11.17 1.76 2.29
C VAL A 212 -12.31 2.34 3.14
N SER A 213 -12.44 1.90 4.39
CA SER A 213 -13.45 2.41 5.32
C SER A 213 -13.17 3.86 5.71
N GLU A 214 -11.91 4.20 6.01
CA GLU A 214 -11.47 5.58 6.24
C GLU A 214 -11.79 6.48 5.05
N LYS A 215 -11.50 6.00 3.82
CA LYS A 215 -11.83 6.71 2.58
C LYS A 215 -13.35 6.92 2.43
N PHE A 216 -14.15 5.89 2.71
CA PHE A 216 -15.60 5.96 2.63
C PHE A 216 -16.18 7.00 3.60
N VAL A 217 -15.72 6.99 4.86
CA VAL A 217 -16.14 7.98 5.86
C VAL A 217 -15.66 9.37 5.47
N ALA A 218 -14.40 9.52 5.02
CA ALA A 218 -13.85 10.81 4.62
C ALA A 218 -14.63 11.44 3.45
N GLN A 219 -15.02 10.64 2.46
CA GLN A 219 -15.83 11.11 1.33
C GLN A 219 -17.28 11.43 1.71
N ALA A 220 -17.78 10.94 2.86
CA ALA A 220 -19.10 11.27 3.37
C ALA A 220 -19.15 12.61 4.15
N ILE A 221 -17.99 13.20 4.48
CA ILE A 221 -17.92 14.48 5.21
C ILE A 221 -18.29 15.64 4.27
N PRO A 222 -19.40 16.37 4.48
CA PRO A 222 -19.88 17.41 3.55
C PRO A 222 -18.95 18.60 3.37
N VAL A 223 -18.06 18.85 4.35
CA VAL A 223 -17.05 19.92 4.32
C VAL A 223 -16.04 19.70 3.18
N ILE A 224 -15.94 18.46 2.70
CA ILE A 224 -15.11 18.02 1.58
C ILE A 224 -16.02 18.06 0.32
N GLY A 225 -16.31 19.27 -0.20
CA GLY A 225 -17.25 19.52 -1.32
C GLY A 225 -16.86 18.91 -2.68
N ALA A 226 -17.22 19.50 -3.82
CA ALA A 226 -16.87 18.96 -5.16
C ALA A 226 -15.35 18.84 -5.43
N ALA A 227 -14.51 19.63 -4.74
CA ALA A 227 -13.05 19.48 -4.69
C ALA A 227 -12.58 18.30 -3.80
N GLY A 228 -13.52 17.73 -3.06
CA GLY A 228 -13.30 16.87 -1.93
C GLY A 228 -13.03 15.41 -2.27
N GLY A 229 -13.81 14.80 -3.18
CA GLY A 229 -13.54 13.45 -3.69
C GLY A 229 -12.16 13.34 -4.35
N GLY A 230 -11.75 14.37 -5.10
CA GLY A 230 -10.41 14.50 -5.66
C GLY A 230 -9.33 14.67 -4.58
N SER A 231 -9.58 15.47 -3.54
CA SER A 231 -8.63 15.66 -2.42
C SER A 231 -8.40 14.37 -1.63
N VAL A 232 -9.44 13.56 -1.40
CA VAL A 232 -9.32 12.26 -0.74
C VAL A 232 -8.51 11.30 -1.61
N ASN A 233 -8.79 11.26 -2.92
CA ASN A 233 -7.99 10.45 -3.85
C ASN A 233 -6.53 10.89 -3.93
N LEU A 234 -6.28 12.20 -3.89
CA LEU A 234 -4.93 12.78 -3.82
C LEU A 234 -4.20 12.35 -2.54
N ALA A 235 -4.88 12.36 -1.40
CA ALA A 235 -4.33 11.87 -0.13
C ALA A 235 -3.98 10.39 -0.22
N PHE A 236 -4.90 9.58 -0.77
CA PHE A 236 -4.75 8.14 -0.94
C PHE A 236 -3.57 7.77 -1.86
N ILE A 237 -3.49 8.34 -3.06
CA ILE A 237 -2.37 8.09 -3.97
C ILE A 237 -1.04 8.57 -3.37
N ASN A 238 -1.03 9.69 -2.66
CA ASN A 238 0.19 10.18 -2.02
C ASN A 238 0.67 9.23 -0.90
N HIS A 239 -0.26 8.69 -0.11
CA HIS A 239 0.04 7.68 0.89
C HIS A 239 0.66 6.43 0.26
N PHE A 240 -0.01 5.81 -0.73
CA PHE A 240 0.52 4.59 -1.36
C PHE A 240 1.80 4.82 -2.17
N GLN A 241 2.00 5.99 -2.78
CA GLN A 241 3.27 6.35 -3.41
C GLN A 241 4.40 6.46 -2.38
N ASN A 242 4.14 7.01 -1.19
CA ASN A 242 5.13 7.07 -0.11
C ASN A 242 5.47 5.68 0.43
N MET A 243 4.46 4.84 0.65
CA MET A 243 4.64 3.44 1.07
C MET A 243 5.44 2.65 0.03
N ALA A 244 5.10 2.77 -1.25
CA ALA A 244 5.83 2.11 -2.34
C ALA A 244 7.29 2.55 -2.38
N LYS A 245 7.56 3.86 -2.35
CA LYS A 245 8.92 4.38 -2.37
C LYS A 245 9.72 3.84 -1.20
N ALA A 246 9.18 3.95 0.01
CA ALA A 246 9.87 3.47 1.20
C ALA A 246 10.11 1.94 1.13
N HIS A 247 9.11 1.16 0.74
CA HIS A 247 9.21 -0.30 0.65
C HIS A 247 10.27 -0.74 -0.36
N PHE A 248 10.26 -0.16 -1.56
CA PHE A 248 11.18 -0.54 -2.61
C PHE A 248 12.58 0.07 -2.43
N THR A 249 12.72 1.21 -1.76
CA THR A 249 14.02 1.70 -1.27
C THR A 249 14.62 0.71 -0.28
N ILE A 250 13.84 0.27 0.73
CA ILE A 250 14.32 -0.73 1.70
C ILE A 250 14.73 -2.02 0.99
N ARG A 251 13.89 -2.57 0.10
CA ARG A 251 14.23 -3.78 -0.68
C ARG A 251 15.49 -3.61 -1.53
N ARG A 252 15.70 -2.44 -2.14
CA ARG A 252 16.94 -2.13 -2.87
C ARG A 252 18.15 -2.13 -1.96
N LEU A 253 18.04 -1.53 -0.77
CA LEU A 253 19.13 -1.54 0.21
C LEU A 253 19.41 -2.95 0.73
N GLU A 254 18.38 -3.77 0.95
CA GLU A 254 18.53 -5.16 1.38
C GLU A 254 19.23 -6.03 0.33
N ARG A 255 18.97 -5.78 -0.96
CA ARG A 255 19.73 -6.42 -2.05
C ARG A 255 21.21 -6.03 -2.03
N LYS A 256 21.55 -4.84 -1.53
CA LYS A 256 22.93 -4.32 -1.50
C LYS A 256 23.70 -4.73 -0.24
N TYR A 257 23.03 -4.74 0.91
CA TYR A 257 23.68 -4.88 2.22
C TYR A 257 23.21 -6.11 3.02
N GLY A 258 22.18 -6.82 2.54
CA GLY A 258 21.54 -7.91 3.26
C GLY A 258 20.37 -7.46 4.14
N GLU A 259 19.37 -8.33 4.27
CA GLU A 259 18.14 -8.04 5.00
C GLU A 259 18.38 -7.77 6.49
N ALA A 260 19.19 -8.61 7.15
CA ALA A 260 19.48 -8.48 8.58
C ALA A 260 20.12 -7.14 8.94
N MET A 261 21.06 -6.66 8.10
CA MET A 261 21.75 -5.39 8.32
C MET A 261 20.79 -4.21 8.18
N ILE A 262 19.99 -4.16 7.11
CA ILE A 262 19.04 -3.06 6.89
C ILE A 262 17.93 -3.06 7.94
N LYS A 263 17.44 -4.24 8.35
CA LYS A 263 16.45 -4.35 9.43
C LYS A 263 17.02 -3.79 10.74
N GLY A 264 18.21 -4.21 11.15
CA GLY A 264 18.84 -3.71 12.37
C GLY A 264 19.10 -2.20 12.33
N ALA A 265 19.56 -1.68 11.19
CA ALA A 265 19.73 -0.24 10.99
C ALA A 265 18.40 0.51 11.02
N TYR A 266 17.34 -0.03 10.41
CA TYR A 266 16.01 0.56 10.42
C TYR A 266 15.44 0.63 11.84
N GLU A 267 15.55 -0.44 12.61
CA GLU A 267 15.04 -0.50 13.99
C GLU A 267 15.81 0.45 14.91
N GLY A 268 17.13 0.58 14.74
CA GLY A 268 17.98 1.50 15.51
C GLY A 268 17.93 2.98 15.11
N LEU A 269 17.25 3.35 14.01
CA LEU A 269 17.13 4.75 13.59
C LEU A 269 16.07 5.50 14.40
N GLU A 270 16.43 6.58 15.07
CA GLU A 270 15.46 7.51 15.65
C GLU A 270 14.87 8.43 14.58
N ILE A 271 13.55 8.60 14.56
CA ILE A 271 12.88 9.64 13.76
C ILE A 271 12.75 10.87 14.64
N ASN A 272 13.77 11.73 14.64
CA ASN A 272 13.61 13.06 15.21
C ASN A 272 12.69 13.87 14.28
N GLY A 273 11.64 14.48 14.87
CA GLY A 273 10.55 15.20 14.21
C GLY A 273 11.03 16.34 13.33
#